data_AF-A0A9D6ENK7-F1
#
_entry.id   AF-A0A9D6ENK7-F1
#
_cell.length_a   1.000
_cell.length_b   1.000
_cell.length_c   1.000
_cell.angle_alpha   90.00
_cell.angle_beta   90.00
_cell.angle_gamma   90.00
#
_symmetry.space_group_name_H-M   'P 1'
#
loop_
_entity.id
_entity.type
_entity.pdbx_description
1 polymer ?
#
loop_
_entity_poly.entity_id
_entity_poly.type
_entity_poly.pdbx_seq_one_letter_code
_entity_poly.pdbx_strand_id
1 'polypeptide(L)'
;MIGTIEDMIALGNETRYKALERAVVKPPPWVIQALRLAKNAKVVRFVGVRHNDDGPFQHVTVYLPEALGRPLLEEDLSTTSVIATAERRLGITVKFSEQVLDVARAPKAVADLLGVPPRTPLLHFQRTYFNDSGEPVEFAVSYQSGERFPYRVMLYRSARRG
;
A
#
# COMPACT_ATOMS: atom_id res chain seq x y z
N MET A 1 -6.41 -14.66 0.25
CA MET A 1 -7.84 -14.26 0.12
C MET A 1 -8.05 -13.07 1.03
N ILE A 2 -8.83 -12.05 0.66
CA ILE A 2 -8.99 -10.85 1.52
C ILE A 2 -10.37 -10.89 2.18
N GLY A 3 -10.39 -11.12 3.49
CA GLY A 3 -11.57 -11.03 4.35
C GLY A 3 -11.35 -10.17 5.60
N THR A 4 -10.09 -9.95 6.00
CA THR A 4 -9.72 -9.10 7.15
C THR A 4 -8.56 -8.15 6.84
N ILE A 5 -8.23 -7.26 7.80
CA ILE A 5 -7.06 -6.39 7.70
C ILE A 5 -5.77 -7.22 7.75
N GLU A 6 -5.74 -8.25 8.59
CA GLU A 6 -4.64 -9.20 8.70
C GLU A 6 -4.35 -9.86 7.35
N ASP A 7 -5.38 -10.25 6.59
CA ASP A 7 -5.20 -10.78 5.24
C ASP A 7 -4.55 -9.76 4.30
N MET A 8 -4.98 -8.49 4.38
CA MET A 8 -4.42 -7.41 3.55
C MET A 8 -2.94 -7.15 3.89
N ILE A 9 -2.58 -7.31 5.17
CA ILE A 9 -1.22 -7.17 5.68
C ILE A 9 -0.37 -8.39 5.32
N ALA A 10 -0.93 -9.60 5.42
CA ALA A 10 -0.28 -10.88 5.16
C ALA A 10 0.12 -11.07 3.70
N LEU A 11 -0.55 -10.42 2.74
CA LEU A 11 -0.07 -10.29 1.35
C LEU A 11 1.38 -9.80 1.29
N GLY A 12 1.79 -9.01 2.28
CA GLY A 12 3.16 -8.56 2.50
C GLY A 12 4.17 -9.69 2.61
N ASN A 13 3.77 -10.77 3.27
CA ASN A 13 4.61 -11.90 3.69
C ASN A 13 4.69 -13.00 2.64
N GLU A 14 3.67 -13.12 1.79
CA GLU A 14 3.59 -14.11 0.72
C GLU A 14 4.28 -13.66 -0.58
N THR A 15 4.82 -12.46 -0.61
CA THR A 15 5.37 -11.83 -1.83
C THR A 15 6.68 -11.13 -1.54
N ARG A 16 7.53 -10.97 -2.56
CA ARG A 16 8.82 -10.28 -2.40
C ARG A 16 8.75 -8.83 -2.87
N TYR A 17 9.12 -7.90 -2.00
CA TYR A 17 9.19 -6.48 -2.29
C TYR A 17 10.61 -6.06 -2.66
N LYS A 18 10.79 -5.54 -3.87
CA LYS A 18 12.03 -4.91 -4.32
C LYS A 18 11.88 -3.39 -4.17
N ALA A 19 12.61 -2.81 -3.23
CA ALA A 19 12.65 -1.36 -3.04
C ALA A 19 13.31 -0.67 -4.25
N LEU A 20 12.75 0.45 -4.66
CA LEU A 20 13.26 1.35 -5.70
C LEU A 20 13.67 2.69 -5.11
N GLU A 21 12.89 3.22 -4.18
CA GLU A 21 13.17 4.50 -3.53
C GLU A 21 12.65 4.49 -2.09
N ARG A 22 13.41 5.14 -1.20
CA ARG A 22 12.98 5.51 0.15
C ARG A 22 13.45 6.92 0.42
N ALA A 23 12.55 7.87 0.65
CA ALA A 23 12.93 9.27 0.80
C ALA A 23 11.94 10.07 1.64
N VAL A 24 12.46 11.07 2.38
CA VAL A 24 11.62 12.12 2.96
C VAL A 24 11.30 13.14 1.87
N VAL A 25 10.02 13.37 1.61
CA VAL A 25 9.56 14.23 0.51
C VAL A 25 8.46 15.18 0.96
N LYS A 26 8.26 16.25 0.18
CA LYS A 26 7.04 17.05 0.27
C LYS A 26 5.90 16.28 -0.44
N PRO A 27 4.82 15.90 0.26
CA PRO A 27 3.72 15.17 -0.34
C PRO A 27 2.95 16.04 -1.36
N PRO A 28 2.37 15.44 -2.41
CA PRO A 28 1.40 16.11 -3.25
C PRO A 28 0.08 16.36 -2.49
N PRO A 29 -0.80 17.27 -2.95
CA PRO A 29 -2.01 17.67 -2.22
C PRO A 29 -2.95 16.52 -1.84
N TRP A 30 -3.10 15.51 -2.70
CA TRP A 30 -3.95 14.35 -2.42
C TRP A 30 -3.40 13.46 -1.30
N VAL A 31 -2.08 13.38 -1.11
CA VAL A 31 -1.48 12.70 0.06
C VAL A 31 -1.74 13.50 1.33
N ILE A 32 -1.61 14.84 1.27
CA ILE A 32 -1.92 15.71 2.42
C ILE A 32 -3.36 15.49 2.87
N GLN A 33 -4.30 15.44 1.93
CA GLN A 33 -5.71 15.18 2.22
C GLN A 33 -5.93 13.77 2.80
N ALA A 34 -5.39 12.73 2.15
CA ALA A 34 -5.58 11.35 2.60
C ALA A 34 -5.00 11.10 4.00
N LEU A 35 -3.83 11.67 4.30
CA LEU A 35 -3.15 11.57 5.59
C LEU A 35 -3.53 12.68 6.58
N ARG A 36 -4.52 13.53 6.25
CA ARG A 36 -4.99 14.66 7.08
C ARG A 36 -3.85 15.52 7.63
N LEU A 37 -2.85 15.79 6.80
CA LEU A 37 -1.62 16.48 7.20
C LEU A 37 -1.78 18.00 7.13
N ALA A 38 -0.92 18.71 7.87
CA ALA A 38 -0.73 20.14 7.68
C ALA A 38 -0.09 20.43 6.30
N LYS A 39 -0.37 21.61 5.73
CA LYS A 39 0.06 22.01 4.38
C LYS A 39 1.57 21.91 4.12
N ASN A 40 2.39 22.07 5.15
CA ASN A 40 3.85 22.05 5.08
C ASN A 40 4.47 20.77 5.69
N ALA A 41 3.64 19.79 6.05
CA ALA A 41 4.13 18.51 6.55
C ALA A 41 4.96 17.78 5.49
N LYS A 42 5.94 17.00 5.94
CA LYS A 42 6.66 16.05 5.11
C LYS A 42 6.14 14.64 5.36
N VAL A 43 6.43 13.76 4.42
CA VAL A 43 6.14 12.33 4.51
C VAL A 43 7.40 11.55 4.18
N VAL A 44 7.47 10.30 4.64
CA VAL A 44 8.40 9.34 4.06
C VAL A 44 7.68 8.57 2.97
N ARG A 45 8.28 8.55 1.78
CA ARG A 45 7.79 7.84 0.61
C ARG A 45 8.63 6.59 0.38
N PHE A 46 7.96 5.45 0.27
CA PHE A 46 8.54 4.17 -0.12
C PHE A 46 7.98 3.77 -1.48
N VAL A 47 8.85 3.49 -2.46
CA VAL A 47 8.47 3.06 -3.81
C VAL A 47 9.11 1.70 -4.07
N GLY A 48 8.33 0.75 -4.59
CA GLY A 48 8.88 -0.53 -4.99
C GLY A 48 7.93 -1.41 -5.77
N VAL A 49 8.42 -2.60 -6.11
CA VAL A 49 7.70 -3.59 -6.92
C VAL A 49 7.60 -4.89 -6.16
N ARG A 50 6.37 -5.42 -6.04
CA ARG A 50 6.12 -6.76 -5.51
C ARG A 50 6.20 -7.81 -6.61
N HIS A 51 6.79 -8.94 -6.25
CA HIS A 51 7.01 -10.10 -7.10
C HIS A 51 6.40 -11.34 -6.46
N ASN A 52 5.86 -12.22 -7.31
CA ASN A 52 5.51 -13.60 -7.02
C ASN A 52 6.28 -14.51 -7.99
N ASP A 53 5.93 -15.79 -8.02
CA ASP A 53 6.57 -16.78 -8.90
C ASP A 53 6.36 -16.47 -10.39
N ASP A 54 5.26 -15.80 -10.74
CA ASP A 54 4.94 -15.36 -12.10
C ASP A 54 5.60 -14.02 -12.49
N GLY A 55 6.40 -13.43 -11.58
CA GLY A 55 7.19 -12.22 -11.81
C GLY A 55 6.66 -10.96 -11.11
N PRO A 56 7.03 -9.74 -11.57
CA PRO A 56 6.58 -8.50 -10.96
C PRO A 56 5.08 -8.31 -11.24
N PHE A 57 4.28 -8.11 -10.20
CA PHE A 57 2.83 -8.00 -10.36
C PHE A 57 2.24 -6.70 -9.82
N GLN A 58 2.93 -5.98 -8.94
CA GLN A 58 2.41 -4.73 -8.38
C GLN A 58 3.52 -3.69 -8.17
N HIS A 59 3.34 -2.50 -8.73
CA HIS A 59 4.06 -1.31 -8.32
C HIS A 59 3.31 -0.65 -7.17
N VAL A 60 3.99 -0.35 -6.07
CA VAL A 60 3.37 0.29 -4.90
C VAL A 60 4.17 1.51 -4.47
N THR A 61 3.47 2.59 -4.19
CA THR A 61 4.00 3.79 -3.54
C THR A 61 3.26 3.99 -2.22
N VAL A 62 4.02 4.02 -1.14
CA VAL A 62 3.51 4.16 0.22
C VAL A 62 3.98 5.49 0.80
N TYR A 63 3.10 6.19 1.49
CA TYR A 63 3.37 7.43 2.18
C TYR A 63 3.00 7.29 3.67
N LEU A 64 3.92 7.65 4.55
CA LEU A 64 3.67 7.77 5.98
C LEU A 64 3.97 9.20 6.45
N PRO A 65 3.27 9.72 7.46
CA PRO A 65 3.71 10.90 8.18
C PRO A 65 5.19 10.77 8.58
N GLU A 66 5.97 11.84 8.46
CA GLU A 66 7.44 11.79 8.63
C GLU A 66 7.88 11.10 9.94
N ALA A 67 7.18 11.38 11.04
CA ALA A 67 7.45 10.79 12.35
C ALA A 67 7.30 9.26 12.37
N LEU A 68 6.35 8.72 11.59
CA LEU A 68 6.09 7.28 11.51
C LEU A 68 6.98 6.60 10.47
N GLY A 69 7.32 7.30 9.39
CA GLY A 69 8.09 6.71 8.30
C GLY A 69 9.62 6.73 8.52
N ARG A 70 10.16 7.71 9.24
CA ARG A 70 11.61 7.83 9.47
C ARG A 70 12.23 6.60 10.15
N PRO A 71 11.62 6.03 11.20
CA PRO A 71 12.14 4.81 11.83
C PRO A 71 12.20 3.60 10.88
N LEU A 72 11.47 3.62 9.76
CA LEU A 72 11.35 2.49 8.83
C LEU A 72 12.31 2.59 7.64
N LEU A 73 13.11 3.66 7.53
CA LEU A 73 14.00 3.87 6.38
C LEU A 73 15.05 2.77 6.23
N GLU A 74 15.58 2.27 7.35
CA GLU A 74 16.62 1.24 7.41
C GLU A 74 16.04 -0.18 7.61
N GLU A 75 14.71 -0.31 7.70
CA GLU A 75 14.09 -1.61 7.91
C GLU A 75 14.16 -2.48 6.66
N ASP A 76 14.33 -3.79 6.86
CA ASP A 76 14.10 -4.73 5.78
C ASP A 76 12.60 -4.87 5.54
N LEU A 77 12.20 -4.52 4.31
CA LEU A 77 10.83 -4.57 3.84
C LEU A 77 10.64 -5.67 2.78
N SER A 78 11.67 -6.48 2.53
CA SER A 78 11.73 -7.43 1.42
C SER A 78 10.62 -8.48 1.43
N THR A 79 10.14 -8.88 2.60
CA THR A 79 9.12 -9.93 2.82
C THR A 79 8.03 -9.47 3.79
N THR A 80 7.78 -8.17 3.86
CA THR A 80 6.74 -7.61 4.74
C THR A 80 6.09 -6.38 4.10
N SER A 81 5.02 -5.88 4.70
CA SER A 81 4.43 -4.60 4.30
C SER A 81 4.98 -3.46 5.16
N VAL A 82 4.90 -2.23 4.63
CA VAL A 82 5.33 -1.04 5.38
C VAL A 82 4.47 -0.89 6.63
N ILE A 83 3.14 -1.05 6.51
CA ILE A 83 2.23 -1.01 7.64
C ILE A 83 2.51 -2.10 8.69
N ALA A 84 2.75 -3.37 8.30
CA ALA A 84 3.14 -4.42 9.24
C ALA A 84 4.42 -4.06 10.02
N THR A 85 5.38 -3.47 9.31
CA THR A 85 6.65 -3.03 9.90
C THR A 85 6.41 -1.87 10.86
N ALA A 86 5.54 -0.92 10.51
CA ALA A 86 5.14 0.18 11.37
C ALA A 86 4.47 -0.33 12.66
N GLU A 87 3.51 -1.26 12.57
CA GLU A 87 2.86 -1.85 13.74
C GLU A 87 3.88 -2.52 14.67
N ARG A 88 4.75 -3.37 14.10
CA ARG A 88 5.79 -4.09 14.84
C ARG A 88 6.82 -3.15 15.48
N ARG A 89 7.30 -2.15 14.75
CA ARG A 89 8.41 -1.28 15.20
C ARG A 89 7.96 -0.15 16.11
N LEU A 90 6.74 0.33 15.93
CA LEU A 90 6.25 1.54 16.60
C LEU A 90 5.14 1.25 17.61
N GLY A 91 4.67 0.00 17.71
CA GLY A 91 3.57 -0.38 18.60
C GLY A 91 2.23 0.26 18.21
N ILE A 92 2.07 0.57 16.92
CA ILE A 92 0.81 1.11 16.37
C ILE A 92 -0.13 -0.06 16.11
N THR A 93 -1.41 0.13 16.41
CA THR A 93 -2.46 -0.83 16.03
C THR A 93 -3.31 -0.20 14.93
N VAL A 94 -3.40 -0.87 13.79
CA VAL A 94 -4.34 -0.55 12.73
C VAL A 94 -5.70 -1.11 13.08
N LYS A 95 -6.71 -0.25 13.18
CA LYS A 95 -8.08 -0.62 13.51
C LYS A 95 -8.93 -0.91 12.29
N PHE A 96 -8.77 -0.09 11.25
CA PHE A 96 -9.50 -0.24 10.00
C PHE A 96 -8.73 0.35 8.83
N SER A 97 -9.12 -0.04 7.62
CA SER A 97 -8.60 0.53 6.39
C SER A 97 -9.74 0.92 5.47
N GLU A 98 -9.58 2.03 4.77
CA GLU A 98 -10.40 2.39 3.62
C GLU A 98 -9.62 2.06 2.35
N GLN A 99 -10.27 1.42 1.38
CA GLN A 99 -9.67 1.13 0.09
C GLN A 99 -10.63 1.42 -1.05
N VAL A 100 -10.13 2.13 -2.05
CA VAL A 100 -10.78 2.35 -3.34
C VAL A 100 -10.06 1.52 -4.39
N LEU A 101 -10.82 0.80 -5.21
CA LEU A 101 -10.36 0.05 -6.37
C LEU A 101 -10.93 0.68 -7.65
N ASP A 102 -10.05 0.95 -8.60
CA ASP A 102 -10.38 1.43 -9.95
C ASP A 102 -9.54 0.67 -11.00
N VAL A 103 -9.70 1.00 -12.28
CA VAL A 103 -8.87 0.53 -13.38
C VAL A 103 -8.12 1.71 -14.00
N ALA A 104 -6.81 1.58 -14.10
CA ALA A 104 -5.97 2.57 -14.75
C ALA A 104 -5.20 1.96 -15.93
N ARG A 105 -4.94 2.78 -16.96
CA ARG A 105 -3.98 2.43 -18.01
C ARG A 105 -2.58 2.55 -17.44
N ALA A 106 -1.77 1.50 -17.56
CA ALA A 106 -0.41 1.48 -17.05
C ALA A 106 0.40 2.70 -17.53
N PRO A 107 0.85 3.59 -16.60
CA PRO A 107 1.83 4.61 -16.92
C PRO A 107 3.10 3.95 -17.47
N LYS A 108 3.82 4.60 -18.37
CA LYS A 108 5.01 4.01 -19.02
C LYS A 108 6.02 3.45 -18.01
N ALA A 109 6.39 4.24 -17.00
CA ALA A 109 7.35 3.81 -15.98
C ALA A 109 6.86 2.58 -15.19
N VAL A 110 5.57 2.49 -14.90
CA VAL A 110 4.97 1.32 -14.22
C VAL A 110 4.94 0.12 -15.15
N ALA A 111 4.58 0.31 -16.42
CA ALA A 111 4.56 -0.75 -17.43
C ALA A 111 5.94 -1.39 -17.62
N ASP A 112 6.98 -0.56 -17.71
CA ASP A 112 8.37 -0.99 -17.83
C ASP A 112 8.80 -1.81 -16.60
N LEU A 113 8.47 -1.34 -15.38
CA LEU A 113 8.76 -2.05 -14.13
C LEU A 113 8.01 -3.39 -13.98
N LEU A 114 6.79 -3.46 -14.51
CA LEU A 114 5.97 -4.68 -14.47
C LEU A 114 6.24 -5.60 -15.67
N GLY A 115 7.05 -5.20 -16.65
CA GLY A 115 7.28 -5.99 -17.86
C GLY A 115 5.98 -6.28 -18.62
N VAL A 116 5.13 -5.25 -18.78
CA VAL A 116 3.88 -5.31 -19.55
C VAL A 116 3.85 -4.19 -20.59
N PRO A 117 3.08 -4.31 -21.68
CA PRO A 117 2.93 -3.21 -22.63
C PRO A 117 2.39 -1.92 -21.96
N PRO A 118 2.83 -0.72 -22.40
CA PRO A 118 2.22 0.52 -21.96
C PRO A 118 0.71 0.53 -22.18
N ARG A 119 -0.03 1.22 -21.29
CA ARG A 119 -1.50 1.30 -21.32
C ARG A 119 -2.25 -0.02 -21.06
N THR A 120 -1.55 -1.12 -20.75
CA THR A 120 -2.17 -2.34 -20.20
C THR A 120 -3.11 -1.96 -19.06
N PRO A 121 -4.36 -2.44 -19.02
CA PRO A 121 -5.26 -2.20 -17.91
C PRO A 121 -4.71 -2.82 -16.62
N LEU A 122 -4.57 -2.02 -15.57
CA LEU A 122 -4.12 -2.44 -14.26
C LEU A 122 -5.20 -2.12 -13.23
N LEU A 123 -5.33 -2.98 -12.22
CA LEU A 123 -6.06 -2.65 -11.01
C LEU A 123 -5.32 -1.52 -10.31
N HIS A 124 -6.02 -0.45 -9.98
CA HIS A 124 -5.47 0.72 -9.33
C HIS A 124 -6.09 0.86 -7.94
N PHE A 125 -5.26 0.72 -6.91
CA PHE A 125 -5.71 0.82 -5.53
C PHE A 125 -5.25 2.12 -4.89
N GLN A 126 -6.14 2.71 -4.12
CA GLN A 126 -5.82 3.74 -3.13
C GLN A 126 -6.27 3.21 -1.77
N ARG A 127 -5.36 3.17 -0.80
CA ARG A 127 -5.63 2.58 0.51
C ARG A 127 -5.12 3.48 1.62
N THR A 128 -5.95 3.73 2.63
CA THR A 128 -5.56 4.42 3.85
C THR A 128 -5.76 3.49 5.04
N TYR A 129 -4.76 3.35 5.90
CA TYR A 129 -4.86 2.65 7.18
C TYR A 129 -5.06 3.64 8.32
N PHE A 130 -5.93 3.30 9.27
CA PHE A 130 -6.28 4.15 10.41
C PHE A 130 -6.03 3.43 11.73
N ASN A 131 -5.50 4.15 12.71
CA ASN A 131 -5.27 3.62 14.06
C ASN A 131 -6.54 3.61 14.92
N ASP A 132 -6.41 3.16 16.17
CA ASP A 132 -7.52 3.11 17.13
C ASP A 132 -8.17 4.47 17.44
N SER A 133 -7.39 5.55 17.31
CA SER A 133 -7.84 6.94 17.46
C SER A 133 -8.51 7.50 16.21
N GLY A 134 -8.55 6.74 15.10
CA GLY A 134 -9.11 7.18 13.82
C GLY A 134 -8.20 8.11 13.02
N GLU A 135 -6.91 8.19 13.38
CA GLU A 135 -5.90 8.96 12.64
C GLU A 135 -5.28 8.10 11.52
N PRO A 136 -5.03 8.68 10.34
CA PRO A 136 -4.40 7.96 9.24
C PRO A 136 -2.91 7.70 9.50
N VAL A 137 -2.50 6.44 9.36
CA VAL A 137 -1.13 5.96 9.60
C VAL A 137 -0.33 5.88 8.30
N GLU A 138 -0.97 5.36 7.25
CA GLU A 138 -0.33 5.07 5.97
C GLU A 138 -1.33 5.34 4.84
N PHE A 139 -0.84 5.93 3.75
CA PHE A 139 -1.56 6.00 2.48
C PHE A 139 -0.75 5.31 1.39
N ALA A 140 -1.35 4.34 0.71
CA ALA A 140 -0.73 3.59 -0.38
C ALA A 140 -1.50 3.79 -1.69
N VAL A 141 -0.74 3.95 -2.78
CA VAL A 141 -1.24 3.90 -4.15
C VAL A 141 -0.53 2.77 -4.87
N SER A 142 -1.27 1.87 -5.51
CA SER A 142 -0.67 0.77 -6.26
C SER A 142 -1.31 0.53 -7.62
N TYR A 143 -0.49 0.04 -8.53
CA TYR A 143 -0.91 -0.48 -9.83
C TYR A 143 -0.56 -1.96 -9.87
N GLN A 144 -1.56 -2.80 -10.09
CA GLN A 144 -1.45 -4.25 -10.01
C GLN A 144 -1.93 -4.93 -11.30
N SER A 145 -1.14 -5.89 -11.79
CA SER A 145 -1.58 -6.80 -12.84
C SER A 145 -2.59 -7.78 -12.28
N GLY A 146 -3.86 -7.61 -12.66
CA GLY A 146 -4.93 -8.54 -12.28
C GLY A 146 -4.77 -9.93 -12.88
N GLU A 147 -4.00 -10.05 -13.97
CA GLU A 147 -3.66 -11.32 -14.62
C GLU A 147 -2.69 -12.15 -13.77
N ARG A 148 -1.60 -11.53 -13.28
CA ARG A 148 -0.59 -12.20 -12.43
C ARG A 148 -1.01 -12.30 -10.97
N PHE A 149 -1.85 -11.37 -10.50
CA PHE A 149 -2.31 -11.34 -9.13
C PHE A 149 -3.75 -10.79 -9.05
N PRO A 150 -4.77 -11.65 -9.13
CA PRO A 150 -6.16 -11.21 -9.10
C PRO A 150 -6.57 -10.71 -7.70
N TYR A 151 -7.40 -9.67 -7.66
CA TYR A 151 -8.01 -9.20 -6.42
C TYR A 151 -9.21 -10.08 -6.05
N ARG A 152 -9.13 -10.78 -4.91
CA ARG A 152 -10.17 -11.71 -4.46
C ARG A 152 -10.65 -11.35 -3.05
N VAL A 153 -11.93 -11.01 -2.94
CA VAL A 153 -12.63 -10.75 -1.68
C VAL A 153 -13.71 -11.79 -1.46
N MET A 154 -13.92 -12.17 -0.19
CA MET A 154 -15.01 -13.05 0.21
C MET A 154 -15.87 -12.33 1.23
N LEU A 155 -17.16 -12.17 0.91
CA LEU A 155 -18.08 -11.41 1.73
C LEU A 155 -19.09 -12.37 2.34
N TYR A 156 -19.17 -12.34 3.66
CA TYR A 156 -20.19 -13.05 4.40
C TYR A 156 -21.36 -12.13 4.68
N ARG A 157 -22.56 -12.69 4.69
CA ARG A 157 -23.75 -11.97 5.12
C ARG A 157 -23.61 -11.66 6.61
N SER A 158 -23.75 -10.38 7.00
CA SER A 158 -23.91 -10.02 8.41
C SER A 158 -25.05 -10.85 8.99
N ALA A 159 -24.85 -11.51 10.14
CA ALA A 159 -25.97 -12.01 10.91
C ALA A 159 -26.95 -10.85 11.10
N ARG A 160 -28.25 -11.06 10.85
CA ARG A 160 -29.27 -10.05 11.16
C ARG A 160 -29.05 -9.66 12.62
N ARG A 161 -28.82 -8.38 12.90
CA ARG A 161 -28.99 -7.83 14.25
C ARG A 161 -30.48 -7.98 14.57
N GLY A 162 -30.82 -9.05 15.28
CA GLY A 162 -32.09 -9.14 16.01
C GLY A 162 -32.06 -8.21 17.20
#